data_AF-A0A960V7Z9-F1
#
_entry.id   AF-A0A960V7Z9-F1
#
_cell.length_a   1.000
_cell.length_b   1.000
_cell.length_c   1.000
_cell.angle_alpha   90.00
_cell.angle_beta   90.00
_cell.angle_gamma   90.00
#
_symmetry.space_group_name_H-M   'P 1'
#
loop_
_entity.id
_entity.type
_entity.pdbx_description
1 polymer ?
#
loop_
_entity_poly.entity_id
_entity_poly.type
_entity_poly.pdbx_seq_one_letter_code
_entity_poly.pdbx_strand_id
1 'polypeptide(L)' 'MSNPVEVRKSGSDDLIFLFYLQSEKYWLTAVAKKEEDYGFLVIAYLTDKIKEGEKIWPR' A
#
# COMPACT_ATOMS: atom_id res chain seq x y z
N MET A 1 12.85 -2.29 -11.47
CA MET A 1 12.10 -1.75 -10.32
C MET A 1 10.62 -1.88 -10.65
N SER A 2 9.86 -2.66 -9.87
CA SER A 2 8.42 -2.84 -10.06
C SER A 2 7.69 -1.72 -9.31
N ASN A 3 7.14 -0.75 -10.05
CA ASN A 3 6.29 0.27 -9.46
C ASN A 3 5.01 -0.39 -8.90
N PRO A 4 4.45 0.09 -7.78
CA PRO A 4 3.13 -0.35 -7.34
C PRO A 4 2.14 -0.13 -8.49
N VAL A 5 1.16 -1.02 -8.62
CA VAL A 5 0.03 -0.89 -9.55
C VAL A 5 -1.18 -0.21 -8.91
N GLU A 6 -1.20 -0.13 -7.58
CA GLU A 6 -2.15 0.70 -6.85
C GLU A 6 -1.54 1.17 -5.53
N VAL A 7 -1.83 2.41 -5.15
CA VAL A 7 -1.52 2.90 -3.80
C VAL A 7 -2.80 3.43 -3.19
N ARG A 8 -3.09 2.98 -1.97
CA ARG A 8 -4.19 3.48 -1.15
C ARG A 8 -3.67 4.12 0.12
N LYS A 9 -4.35 5.16 0.58
CA LYS A 9 -4.21 5.68 1.94
C LYS A 9 -5.26 4.99 2.81
N SER A 10 -4.89 4.61 4.03
CA SER A 10 -5.81 3.97 4.97
C SER A 10 -6.98 4.91 5.29
N GLY A 11 -8.19 4.36 5.38
CA GLY A 11 -9.37 5.14 5.77
C GLY A 11 -9.41 5.50 7.25
N SER A 12 -8.59 4.85 8.10
CA SER A 12 -8.59 5.04 9.55
C SER A 12 -7.36 5.79 10.08
N ASP A 13 -6.29 5.89 9.29
CA ASP A 13 -5.03 6.52 9.68
C ASP A 13 -4.37 7.14 8.44
N ASP A 14 -4.39 8.47 8.35
CA ASP A 14 -3.87 9.23 7.21
C ASP A 14 -2.35 9.12 7.02
N LEU A 15 -1.63 8.59 8.02
CA LEU A 15 -0.19 8.32 7.94
C LEU A 15 0.12 6.94 7.35
N ILE A 16 -0.88 6.10 7.14
CA ILE A 16 -0.70 4.73 6.65
C ILE A 16 -1.02 4.63 5.16
N PHE A 17 -0.06 4.08 4.43
CA PHE A 17 -0.12 3.87 2.99
C PHE A 17 0.02 2.38 2.67
N LEU A 18 -0.78 1.90 1.73
CA LEU A 18 -0.80 0.52 1.26
C LEU A 18 -0.41 0.51 -0.21
N PHE A 19 0.74 -0.10 -0.50
CA PHE A 19 1.30 -0.24 -1.83
C PHE A 19 1.01 -1.65 -2.33
N TYR A 20 0.30 -1.75 -3.45
CA TYR A 20 -0.07 -3.01 -4.06
C TYR A 20 0.74 -3.23 -5.32
N LEU A 21 1.41 -4.38 -5.39
CA LEU A 21 1.99 -4.92 -6.60
C LEU A 21 1.23 -6.18 -6.99
N GLN A 22 0.80 -6.27 -8.26
CA GLN A 22 0.15 -7.47 -8.77
C GLN A 22 1.18 -8.60 -8.87
N SER A 23 0.91 -9.70 -8.19
CA SER A 23 1.55 -10.99 -8.38
C SER A 23 0.49 -11.96 -8.92
N GLU A 24 0.91 -13.02 -9.63
CA GLU A 24 0.04 -13.88 -10.45
C GLU A 24 -1.39 -14.08 -9.90
N LYS A 25 -1.49 -14.65 -8.69
CA LYS A 25 -2.76 -14.92 -8.00
C LYS A 25 -3.03 -13.99 -6.80
N TYR A 26 -2.01 -13.28 -6.33
CA TYR A 26 -2.05 -12.53 -5.07
C TYR A 26 -1.52 -11.11 -5.27
N TRP A 27 -1.84 -10.22 -4.34
CA TRP A 27 -1.25 -8.91 -4.24
C TRP A 27 -0.10 -8.96 -3.25
N LEU A 28 1.10 -8.61 -3.69
CA LEU A 28 2.13 -8.21 -2.75
C LEU A 28 1.75 -6.85 -2.20
N THR A 29 1.48 -6.81 -0.90
CA THR A 29 1.09 -5.59 -0.19
C THR A 29 2.22 -5.18 0.71
N ALA A 30 2.71 -3.95 0.54
CA ALA A 30 3.60 -3.29 1.48
C ALA A 30 2.81 -2.20 2.21
N VAL A 31 2.78 -2.27 3.54
CA VAL A 31 2.18 -1.24 4.40
C VAL A 31 3.32 -0.39 4.92
N ALA A 32 3.28 0.91 4.63
CA ALA A 32 4.25 1.87 5.16
C ALA A 32 3.55 2.92 6.00
N LYS A 33 4.23 3.39 7.04
CA LYS A 33 3.82 4.54 7.82
C LYS A 33 4.70 5.74 7.46
N LYS A 34 4.07 6.88 7.25
CA LYS A 34 4.73 8.17 7.06
C LYS A 34 4.88 8.87 8.42
N GLU A 35 6.04 9.46 8.65
CA GLU A 35 6.30 10.52 9.62
C GLU A 35 6.78 11.77 8.88
N GLU A 36 6.97 12.89 9.57
CA GLU A 36 7.15 14.22 8.95
C GLU A 36 8.12 14.20 7.76
N ASP A 37 9.33 13.68 7.98
CA ASP A 37 10.42 13.70 7.00
C ASP A 37 10.80 12.33 6.45
N TYR A 38 10.20 11.25 6.94
CA TYR A 38 10.56 9.89 6.53
C TYR A 38 9.37 8.94 6.53
N GLY A 39 9.55 7.77 5.94
CA GLY A 39 8.59 6.69 6.03
C GLY A 39 9.30 5.38 6.26
N PHE A 40 8.62 4.44 6.90
CA PHE A 40 9.16 3.12 7.15
C PHE A 40 8.15 2.05 6.78
N LEU A 41 8.67 0.91 6.33
CA LEU A 41 7.88 -0.28 6.08
C LEU A 41 7.45 -0.86 7.42
N VAL A 42 6.14 -0.99 7.62
CA VAL A 42 5.57 -1.65 8.80
C VAL A 42 5.57 -3.16 8.57
N ILE A 43 5.01 -3.59 7.43
CA ILE A 43 4.91 -5.01 7.07
C ILE A 43 4.74 -5.18 5.57
N ALA A 44 5.25 -6.29 5.02
CA ALA A 44 4.92 -6.76 3.68
C ALA A 44 4.37 -8.18 3.73
N TYR A 45 3.27 -8.44 3.01
CA TYR A 45 2.62 -9.74 2.98
C TYR A 45 1.84 -9.95 1.66
N LEU A 46 1.52 -11.20 1.35
CA LEU A 46 0.64 -11.55 0.23
C LEU A 46 -0.81 -11.57 0.68
N THR A 47 -1.71 -11.06 -0.16
CA THR A 47 -3.17 -11.10 0.08
C THR A 47 -3.91 -11.36 -1.22
N ASP A 48 -5.08 -11.97 -1.16
CA ASP A 48 -5.95 -12.18 -2.32
C ASP A 48 -6.81 -10.94 -2.66
N LYS A 49 -6.84 -9.92 -1.78
CA LYS A 49 -7.72 -8.76 -1.90
C LYS A 49 -7.02 -7.44 -1.58
N ILE A 50 -7.33 -6.41 -2.36
CA ILE A 50 -6.99 -5.02 -2.06
C ILE A 50 -7.93 -4.51 -0.95
N LYS A 51 -7.38 -3.85 0.08
CA LYS A 51 -8.16 -3.32 1.21
C LYS A 51 -8.88 -2.03 0.83
N GLU A 52 -10.04 -1.76 1.42
CA GLU A 52 -10.74 -0.47 1.28
C GLU A 52 -9.91 0.69 1.83
N GLY A 53 -10.03 1.86 1.20
CA GLY A 53 -9.25 3.06 1.49
C GLY A 53 -9.31 4.07 0.34
N GLU A 54 -8.75 5.26 0.56
CA GLU A 54 -8.67 6.29 -0.46
C GLU A 54 -7.63 5.87 -1.52
N LYS A 55 -8.06 5.67 -2.77
CA LYS A 55 -7.14 5.41 -3.88
C LYS A 55 -6.41 6.70 -4.24
N ILE A 56 -5.10 6.72 -4.02
CA ILE A 56 -4.25 7.88 -4.29
C ILE A 56 -3.44 7.73 -5.59
N TRP A 57 -3.28 6.50 -6.09
CA TRP A 57 -2.61 6.20 -7.35
C TRP A 57 -3.11 4.87 -7.97
N PRO A 58 -3.21 4.75 -9.31
CA PRO A 58 -3.12 5.83 -10.29
C PRO A 58 -4.29 6.80 -10.16
N ARG A 59 -4.05 8.07 -10.52
CA ARG A 59 -5.09 9.11 -10.62
C ARG A 59 -5.82 9.02 -11.95
#